data_AF-A0AAN2A3I1-F1
#
_entry.id   AF-A0AAN2A3I1-F1
#
_cell.length_a   1.000
_cell.length_b   1.000
_cell.length_c   1.000
_cell.angle_alpha   90.00
_cell.angle_beta   90.00
_cell.angle_gamma   90.00
#
_symmetry.space_group_name_H-M   'P 1'
#
loop_
_entity.id
_entity.type
_entity.pdbx_description
1 polymer ?
#
loop_
_entity_poly.entity_id
_entity_poly.type
_entity_poly.pdbx_seq_one_letter_code
_entity_poly.pdbx_strand_id
1 'polypeptide(L)' 'MNRLIRRAIHHWLAWKSRRKLAREYNWQTEIDAEIRQAKQSHGKTGRVRDLERRKRDMMTHALRGHN' A
#
# COMPACT_ATOMS: atom_id res chain seq x y z
N MET A 1 -12.47 21.81 15.42
CA MET A 1 -11.26 21.01 15.13
C MET A 1 -10.69 21.41 13.77
N ASN A 2 -9.48 21.99 13.75
CA ASN A 2 -8.81 22.53 12.56
C ASN A 2 -8.60 21.44 11.47
N ARG A 3 -8.78 21.80 10.20
CA ARG A 3 -8.61 20.91 9.02
C ARG A 3 -7.20 20.31 8.96
N LEU A 4 -6.18 21.06 9.35
CA LEU A 4 -4.79 20.60 9.39
C LEU A 4 -4.58 19.49 10.42
N ILE A 5 -5.14 19.66 11.63
CA ILE A 5 -5.06 18.66 12.71
C ILE A 5 -5.74 17.35 12.28
N ARG A 6 -6.93 17.45 11.67
CA ARG A 6 -7.67 16.29 11.17
C ARG A 6 -6.86 15.53 10.11
N ARG A 7 -6.24 16.24 9.17
CA ARG A 7 -5.39 15.66 8.13
C ARG A 7 -4.14 14.99 8.71
N ALA A 8 -3.49 15.61 9.69
CA ALA A 8 -2.33 15.04 10.38
C ALA A 8 -2.68 13.73 11.10
N ILE A 9 -3.81 13.68 11.81
CA ILE A 9 -4.30 12.46 12.48
C ILE A 9 -4.58 11.35 11.46
N HIS A 10 -5.25 11.66 10.34
CA HIS A 10 -5.50 10.66 9.29
C HIS A 10 -4.19 10.10 8.69
N HIS A 11 -3.20 10.94 8.44
CA HIS A 11 -1.90 10.48 7.95
C HIS A 11 -1.18 9.61 8.99
N TRP A 12 -1.22 9.98 10.27
CA TRP A 12 -0.61 9.21 11.35
C TRP A 12 -1.26 7.82 11.51
N LEU A 13 -2.60 7.76 11.50
CA LEU A 13 -3.35 6.50 11.56
C LEU A 13 -3.05 5.62 10.35
N ALA A 14 -3.04 6.20 9.14
CA ALA A 14 -2.69 5.46 7.93
C ALA A 14 -1.24 4.93 7.97
N TRP A 15 -0.29 5.71 8.49
CA TRP A 15 1.10 5.26 8.67
C TRP A 15 1.20 4.10 9.65
N LYS A 16 0.54 4.19 10.82
CA LYS A 16 0.54 3.14 11.83
C LYS A 16 -0.04 1.83 11.28
N SER A 17 -1.17 1.91 10.56
CA SER A 17 -1.80 0.75 9.93
C SER A 17 -0.91 0.13 8.85
N ARG A 18 -0.29 0.95 7.99
CA ARG A 18 0.67 0.46 6.99
C ARG A 18 1.85 -0.25 7.63
N ARG A 19 2.38 0.27 8.74
CA ARG A 19 3.49 -0.35 9.47
C ARG A 19 3.11 -1.70 10.09
N LYS A 20 1.88 -1.84 10.60
CA LYS A 20 1.38 -3.12 11.10
C LYS A 20 1.25 -4.13 9.96
N LEU A 21 0.61 -3.73 8.86
CA LEU A 21 0.41 -4.59 7.69
C LEU A 21 1.74 -5.02 7.05
N ALA A 22 2.71 -4.12 6.95
CA ALA A 22 4.03 -4.46 6.40
C ALA A 22 4.81 -5.46 7.26
N ARG A 23 4.56 -5.51 8.58
CA ARG A 23 5.14 -6.52 9.48
C ARG A 23 4.48 -7.88 9.35
N GLU A 24 3.17 -7.89 9.10
CA GLU A 24 2.38 -9.11 8.94
C GLU A 24 2.56 -9.70 7.54
N TYR A 25 2.73 -8.84 6.54
CA TYR A 25 2.81 -9.19 5.13
C TYR A 25 4.05 -8.57 4.49
N ASN A 26 5.21 -9.18 4.69
CA ASN A 26 6.50 -8.67 4.20
C ASN A 26 6.50 -8.41 2.67
N TRP A 27 5.77 -9.23 1.90
CA TRP A 27 5.58 -9.06 0.46
C TRP A 27 4.97 -7.71 0.06
N GLN A 28 4.24 -7.02 0.96
CA GLN A 28 3.72 -5.68 0.67
C GLN A 28 4.86 -4.67 0.44
N THR A 29 5.95 -4.79 1.18
CA THR A 29 7.08 -3.86 1.11
C THR A 29 7.76 -3.94 -0.25
N GLU A 30 7.94 -5.16 -0.77
CA GLU A 30 8.53 -5.41 -2.08
C GLU A 30 7.64 -4.86 -3.21
N ILE A 31 6.34 -5.17 -3.19
CA ILE A 31 5.40 -4.66 -4.19
C ILE A 31 5.29 -3.13 -4.14
N ASP A 32 5.32 -2.52 -2.96
CA ASP A 32 5.32 -1.06 -2.82
C ASP A 32 6.60 -0.41 -3.37
N ALA A 33 7.75 -1.06 -3.21
CA ALA A 33 9.00 -0.63 -3.80
C ALA A 33 8.95 -0.72 -5.34
N GLU A 34 8.43 -1.83 -5.89
CA GLU A 34 8.24 -1.99 -7.34
C GLU A 34 7.27 -0.95 -7.92
N ILE A 35 6.18 -0.63 -7.22
CA ILE A 35 5.24 0.42 -7.62
C ILE A 35 5.95 1.79 -7.63
N ARG A 36 6.74 2.09 -6.60
CA ARG A 36 7.49 3.35 -6.52
C ARG A 36 8.48 3.47 -7.68
N GLN A 37 9.23 2.41 -7.96
CA GLN A 37 10.17 2.37 -9.09
C GLN A 37 9.44 2.51 -10.43
N ALA A 38 8.30 1.83 -10.60
CA ALA A 38 7.49 1.92 -11.81
C ALA A 38 6.87 3.32 -12.02
N LYS A 39 6.55 4.04 -10.95
CA LYS A 39 6.09 5.45 -11.00
C LYS A 39 7.21 6.42 -11.36
N GLN A 40 8.45 6.12 -10.95
CA GLN A 40 9.63 6.92 -11.27
C GLN A 40 10.16 6.69 -12.69
N SER A 41 9.95 5.48 -13.23
CA SER A 41 10.24 5.17 -14.63
C SER A 41 9.16 5.82 -15.52
N HIS A 42 9.53 6.82 -16.29
CA HIS A 42 8.70 7.75 -17.09
C HIS A 42 7.74 7.14 -18.16
N GLY A 43 7.21 5.92 -18.03
CA GLY A 43 6.39 5.38 -19.13
C GLY A 43 5.59 4.10 -18.96
N LYS A 44 5.34 3.57 -17.75
CA LYS A 44 4.55 2.32 -17.64
C LYS A 44 3.37 2.42 -16.67
N THR A 45 2.40 3.27 -17.02
CA THR A 45 1.10 3.35 -16.34
C THR A 45 0.40 1.99 -16.26
N GLY A 46 0.58 1.13 -17.28
CA GLY A 46 0.10 -0.26 -17.26
C GLY A 46 0.77 -1.11 -16.17
N ARG A 47 2.10 -1.05 -16.06
CA ARG A 47 2.86 -1.79 -15.03
C ARG A 47 2.48 -1.36 -13.62
N VAL A 48 2.27 -0.07 -13.38
CA VAL A 48 1.79 0.42 -12.07
C VAL A 48 0.42 -0.16 -11.74
N ARG A 49 -0.51 -0.14 -12.70
CA ARG A 49 -1.87 -0.67 -12.52
C ARG A 49 -1.86 -2.19 -12.27
N ASP A 50 -0.99 -2.93 -12.94
CA ASP A 50 -0.85 -4.38 -12.73
C ASP A 50 -0.28 -4.70 -11.35
N LEU A 51 0.74 -3.95 -10.90
CA LEU A 51 1.30 -4.11 -9.56
C LEU A 51 0.30 -3.74 -8.46
N GLU A 52 -0.48 -2.67 -8.65
CA GLU A 52 -1.56 -2.29 -7.74
C GLU A 52 -2.70 -3.32 -7.72
N ARG A 53 -2.99 -3.99 -8.85
CA ARG A 53 -3.93 -5.11 -8.91
C ARG A 53 -3.39 -6.32 -8.15
N ARG A 54 -2.15 -6.74 -8.43
CA ARG A 54 -1.48 -7.86 -7.75
C ARG A 54 -1.47 -7.65 -6.23
N LYS A 55 -1.17 -6.43 -5.77
CA LYS A 55 -1.22 -6.08 -4.34
C LYS A 55 -2.61 -6.33 -3.74
N ARG A 56 -3.68 -5.94 -4.43
CA ARG A 56 -5.06 -6.13 -3.97
C ARG A 56 -5.47 -7.61 -3.94
N ASP A 57 -5.09 -8.37 -4.95
CA ASP A 57 -5.43 -9.78 -5.04
C ASP A 57 -4.73 -10.56 -3.92
N MET A 58 -3.44 -10.32 -3.70
CA MET A 58 -2.68 -10.92 -2.60
C MET A 58 -3.24 -10.54 -1.23
N MET A 59 -3.65 -9.27 -1.04
CA MET A 59 -4.30 -8.83 0.19
C MET A 59 -5.66 -9.53 0.40
N THR A 60 -6.44 -9.69 -0.66
CA THR A 60 -7.74 -10.37 -0.60
C THR A 60 -7.58 -11.85 -0.25
N HIS A 61 -6.57 -12.52 -0.82
CA HIS A 61 -6.23 -13.89 -0.45
C HIS A 61 -5.76 -14.00 1.01
N ALA A 62 -4.87 -13.12 1.45
CA ALA A 62 -4.37 -13.09 2.82
C ALA A 62 -5.51 -12.88 3.84
N LEU A 63 -6.44 -11.97 3.56
CA LEU A 63 -7.60 -11.74 4.42
C LEU A 63 -8.63 -12.87 4.37
N ARG A 64 -8.78 -13.56 3.23
CA ARG A 64 -9.68 -14.73 3.12
C ARG A 64 -9.16 -15.97 3.84
N GLY A 65 -7.84 -16.14 3.95
CA GLY A 65 -7.23 -17.25 4.69
C GLY A 65 -7.20 -17.06 6.21
N HIS A 66 -7.70 -15.92 6.70
CA HIS A 66 -7.76 -15.56 8.12
C HIS A 66 -9.21 -15.60 8.68
N ASN A 67 -10.09 -16.36 8.03
CA ASN A 67 -11.43 -16.71 8.51
C ASN A 67 -11.46 -18.16 8.99
#